data_AF-A0A6I7MME6-F1
#
_entry.id   AF-A0A6I7MME6-F1
#
_cell.length_a   1.000
_cell.length_b   1.000
_cell.length_c   1.000
_cell.angle_alpha   90.00
_cell.angle_beta   90.00
_cell.angle_gamma   90.00
#
_symmetry.space_group_name_H-M   'P 1'
#
loop_
_entity.id
_entity.type
_entity.pdbx_description
1 polymer ?
#
loop_
_entity_poly.entity_id
_entity_poly.type
_entity_poly.pdbx_seq_one_letter_code
_entity_poly.pdbx_strand_id
1 'polypeptide(L)'
;MDLEELNQQLAKLMEEQNRRAVPEFEGYSPYEMNNILHDTFGTNSPIQLQKLSSEGYDQIPMLQQVKYLGSIIDKSGSLKLTAKGFLPTKIVAELYAQEFIKDDFIDDAHYKLYKETDSNSIHLTRILIELTGIAKKRLGKLSLTKNGQKVLKDDFELFKLLFDTFRNKFNWGYFDGYDERPIGPLGFGFTLILLSKYGEKPRSDIFYAEKYLKAFPALLEGINPGYTTVEDYAASCYSIRTFDRFMDYFGLVALEKEGAIIKRIVNVQKTPLLDKLFKIKAREGGK
;
A
#
# COMPACT_ATOMS: atom_id res chain seq x y z
N MET A 1 32.06 35.63 -21.75
CA MET A 1 31.24 34.52 -21.24
C MET A 1 30.98 33.60 -22.41
N ASP A 2 31.71 32.50 -22.43
CA ASP A 2 31.60 31.47 -23.47
C ASP A 2 30.30 30.66 -23.26
N LEU A 3 29.76 30.07 -24.33
CA LEU A 3 28.58 29.21 -24.28
C LEU A 3 28.82 28.00 -23.36
N GLU A 4 30.06 27.51 -23.31
CA GLU A 4 30.46 26.42 -22.42
C GLU A 4 30.43 26.85 -20.94
N GLU A 5 30.92 28.04 -20.61
CA GLU A 5 30.83 28.61 -19.26
C GLU A 5 29.38 28.83 -18.83
N LEU A 6 28.52 29.32 -19.74
CA LEU A 6 27.10 29.53 -19.46
C LEU A 6 26.38 28.20 -19.19
N ASN A 7 26.65 27.16 -19.98
CA ASN A 7 26.08 25.83 -19.78
C ASN A 7 26.53 25.21 -18.45
N GLN A 8 27.81 25.37 -18.07
CA GLN A 8 28.31 24.91 -16.77
C GLN A 8 27.66 25.64 -15.59
N GLN A 9 27.47 26.97 -15.71
CA GLN A 9 26.78 27.75 -14.69
C GLN A 9 25.30 27.34 -14.55
N LEU A 10 24.60 27.12 -15.67
CA LEU A 10 23.21 26.64 -15.66
C LEU A 10 23.09 25.25 -15.04
N ALA A 11 23.98 24.32 -15.38
CA ALA A 11 23.99 22.98 -14.81
C ALA A 11 24.21 23.02 -13.28
N LYS A 12 25.13 23.87 -12.80
CA LYS A 12 25.38 24.06 -11.38
C LYS A 12 24.15 24.62 -10.65
N LEU A 13 23.49 25.63 -11.22
CA LEU A 13 22.26 26.20 -10.66
C LEU A 13 21.12 25.17 -10.60
N MET A 14 20.96 24.36 -11.65
CA MET A 14 19.98 23.27 -11.67
C MET A 14 20.30 22.22 -10.60
N GLU A 15 21.57 21.86 -10.41
CA GLU A 15 21.98 20.91 -9.38
C GLU A 15 21.73 21.46 -7.97
N GLU A 16 22.09 22.72 -7.71
CA GLU A 16 21.82 23.40 -6.44
C GLU A 16 20.31 23.44 -6.15
N GLN A 17 19.49 23.77 -7.14
CA GLN A 17 18.04 23.78 -7.01
C GLN A 17 17.47 22.39 -6.74
N ASN A 18 17.98 21.35 -7.41
CA ASN A 18 17.52 19.97 -7.24
C ASN A 18 17.93 19.35 -5.90
N ARG A 19 18.94 19.92 -5.22
CA ARG A 19 19.44 19.44 -3.92
C ARG A 19 18.95 20.27 -2.73
N ARG A 20 18.26 21.39 -2.95
CA ARG A 20 17.71 22.22 -1.87
C ARG A 20 16.57 21.51 -1.14
N ALA A 21 16.47 21.69 0.17
CA ALA A 21 15.35 21.19 0.97
C ALA A 21 14.05 21.92 0.59
N VAL A 22 12.93 21.19 0.51
CA VAL A 22 11.60 21.73 0.23
C VAL A 22 10.68 21.46 1.43
N PRO A 23 10.09 22.50 2.05
CA PRO A 23 9.21 22.33 3.22
C PRO A 23 8.02 21.40 2.97
N GLU A 24 7.38 21.50 1.80
CA GLU A 24 6.25 20.68 1.38
C GLU A 24 6.64 19.21 1.21
N PHE A 25 7.92 18.94 0.97
CA PHE A 25 8.51 17.60 0.94
C PHE A 25 9.13 17.20 2.27
N GLU A 26 8.75 17.84 3.39
CA GLU A 26 9.28 17.55 4.73
C GLU A 26 10.80 17.72 4.86
N GLY A 27 11.38 18.60 4.03
CA GLY A 27 12.81 18.89 3.99
C GLY A 27 13.60 18.02 3.01
N TYR A 28 12.95 17.10 2.29
CA TYR A 28 13.59 16.36 1.21
C TYR A 28 13.71 17.24 -0.03
N SER A 29 14.78 17.02 -0.80
CA SER A 29 15.04 17.75 -2.03
C SER A 29 14.28 17.18 -3.23
N PRO A 30 14.10 17.95 -4.32
CA PRO A 30 13.52 17.42 -5.56
C PRO A 30 14.24 16.17 -6.07
N TYR A 31 15.57 16.11 -5.94
CA TYR A 31 16.35 14.93 -6.30
C TYR A 31 15.97 13.70 -5.46
N GLU A 32 15.83 13.86 -4.15
CA GLU A 32 15.40 12.77 -3.28
C GLU A 32 13.95 12.37 -3.53
N MET A 33 13.06 13.33 -3.74
CA MET A 33 11.66 13.06 -4.07
C MET A 33 11.55 12.28 -5.38
N ASN A 34 12.35 12.61 -6.39
CA ASN A 34 12.44 11.84 -7.62
C ASN A 34 12.80 10.36 -7.35
N ASN A 35 13.77 10.10 -6.47
CA ASN A 35 14.12 8.73 -6.09
C ASN A 35 12.98 8.06 -5.30
N ILE A 36 12.33 8.78 -4.37
CA ILE A 36 11.18 8.27 -3.60
C ILE A 36 10.04 7.84 -4.54
N LEU A 37 9.78 8.61 -5.59
CA LEU A 37 8.70 8.36 -6.57
C LEU A 37 9.02 7.20 -7.51
N HIS A 38 10.22 7.16 -8.08
CA HIS A 38 10.54 6.27 -9.20
C HIS A 38 11.36 5.03 -8.83
N ASP A 39 12.15 5.11 -7.76
CA ASP A 39 13.01 4.02 -7.29
C ASP A 39 13.01 3.97 -5.76
N THR A 40 11.81 3.82 -5.18
CA THR A 40 11.53 4.04 -3.76
C THR A 40 12.46 3.28 -2.82
N PHE A 41 12.96 2.10 -3.19
CA PHE A 41 13.88 1.29 -2.39
C PHE A 41 15.25 1.11 -3.02
N GLY A 42 15.57 1.92 -4.04
CA GLY A 42 16.86 1.89 -4.71
C GLY A 42 17.97 2.51 -3.88
N THR A 43 19.21 2.31 -4.31
CA THR A 43 20.42 2.71 -3.58
C THR A 43 20.47 4.20 -3.24
N ASN A 44 19.90 5.06 -4.09
CA ASN A 44 19.90 6.52 -3.89
C ASN A 44 18.64 7.04 -3.19
N SER A 45 17.68 6.16 -2.88
CA SER A 45 16.49 6.54 -2.14
C SER A 45 16.82 6.70 -0.65
N PRO A 46 16.21 7.69 0.03
CA PRO A 46 16.31 7.78 1.49
C PRO A 46 15.56 6.66 2.22
N ILE A 47 14.79 5.83 1.50
CA ILE A 47 14.00 4.72 2.05
C ILE A 47 14.64 3.41 1.60
N GLN A 48 15.00 2.55 2.54
CA GLN A 48 15.66 1.27 2.26
C GLN A 48 14.84 0.12 2.84
N LEU A 49 14.46 -0.84 2.00
CA LEU A 49 13.77 -2.06 2.42
C LEU A 49 14.73 -2.98 3.17
N GLN A 50 14.35 -3.39 4.39
CA GLN A 50 15.12 -4.30 5.23
C GLN A 50 14.56 -5.73 5.17
N LYS A 51 15.39 -6.70 5.50
CA LYS A 51 14.93 -8.07 5.79
C LYS A 51 14.47 -8.16 7.23
N LEU A 52 13.36 -8.84 7.45
CA LEU A 52 12.85 -9.13 8.79
C LEU A 52 13.32 -10.51 9.27
N SER A 53 13.15 -10.77 10.57
CA SER A 53 13.13 -12.15 11.07
C SER A 53 11.84 -12.86 10.65
N SER A 54 11.79 -14.19 10.80
CA SER A 54 10.58 -14.97 10.53
C SER A 54 9.37 -14.46 11.33
N GLU A 55 9.57 -14.13 12.61
CA GLU A 55 8.51 -13.57 13.47
C GLU A 55 8.04 -12.19 13.01
N GLY A 56 8.91 -11.44 12.31
CA GLY A 56 8.54 -10.17 11.70
C GLY A 56 7.63 -10.36 10.48
N TYR A 57 7.90 -11.37 9.65
CA TYR A 57 7.03 -11.73 8.52
C TYR A 57 5.69 -12.32 8.98
N ASP A 58 5.67 -13.00 10.12
CA ASP A 58 4.44 -13.52 10.73
C ASP A 58 3.46 -12.42 11.18
N GLN A 59 3.96 -11.20 11.38
CA GLN A 59 3.13 -10.04 11.71
C GLN A 59 2.49 -9.37 10.47
N ILE A 60 2.79 -9.80 9.24
CA ILE A 60 2.28 -9.17 8.01
C ILE A 60 0.96 -9.86 7.59
N PRO A 61 -0.22 -9.23 7.78
CA PRO A 61 -1.52 -9.88 7.56
C PRO A 61 -1.72 -10.45 6.15
N MET A 62 -1.45 -9.63 5.14
CA MET A 62 -1.57 -10.02 3.73
C MET A 62 -0.63 -11.16 3.36
N LEU A 63 0.58 -11.19 3.95
CA LEU A 63 1.54 -12.26 3.71
C LEU A 63 1.00 -13.60 4.23
N GLN A 64 0.46 -13.59 5.46
CA GLN A 64 -0.12 -14.79 6.08
C GLN A 64 -1.37 -15.27 5.33
N GLN A 65 -2.25 -14.36 4.90
CA GLN A 65 -3.43 -14.72 4.13
C GLN A 65 -3.07 -15.36 2.77
N VAL A 66 -2.06 -14.82 2.07
CA VAL A 66 -1.54 -15.41 0.83
C VAL A 66 -0.87 -16.77 1.07
N LYS A 67 -0.04 -16.92 2.12
CA LYS A 67 0.58 -18.20 2.50
C LYS A 67 -0.49 -19.25 2.78
N TYR A 68 -1.54 -18.90 3.50
CA TYR A 68 -2.62 -19.80 3.83
C TYR A 68 -3.39 -20.27 2.59
N LEU A 69 -3.83 -19.34 1.72
CA LEU A 69 -4.46 -19.70 0.44
C LEU A 69 -3.52 -20.55 -0.43
N GLY A 70 -2.24 -20.19 -0.51
CA GLY A 70 -1.22 -20.97 -1.19
C GLY A 70 -1.14 -22.41 -0.69
N SER A 71 -1.19 -22.61 0.63
CA SER A 71 -1.18 -23.93 1.26
C SER A 71 -2.42 -24.77 0.94
N ILE A 72 -3.61 -24.15 0.83
CA ILE A 72 -4.84 -24.83 0.42
C ILE A 72 -4.71 -25.33 -1.02
N ILE A 73 -4.19 -24.48 -1.92
CA ILE A 73 -4.01 -24.83 -3.33
C ILE A 73 -2.97 -25.95 -3.47
N ASP A 74 -1.86 -25.88 -2.73
CA ASP A 74 -0.80 -26.89 -2.78
C ASP A 74 -1.29 -28.26 -2.28
N LYS A 75 -1.95 -28.29 -1.11
CA LYS A 75 -2.51 -29.52 -0.51
C LYS A 75 -3.55 -30.19 -1.41
N SER A 76 -4.36 -29.39 -2.10
CA SER A 76 -5.38 -29.91 -3.03
C SER A 76 -4.84 -30.23 -4.43
N GLY A 77 -3.59 -29.84 -4.73
CA GLY A 77 -2.97 -29.86 -6.08
C GLY A 77 -3.60 -28.87 -7.06
N SER A 78 -4.92 -28.74 -7.05
CA SER A 78 -5.66 -27.70 -7.75
C SER A 78 -6.98 -27.39 -7.04
N LEU A 79 -7.25 -26.10 -6.82
CA LEU A 79 -8.50 -25.63 -6.23
C LEU A 79 -9.54 -25.38 -7.34
N LYS A 80 -10.66 -26.10 -7.30
CA LYS A 80 -11.79 -25.84 -8.21
C LYS A 80 -12.45 -24.51 -7.84
N LEU A 81 -12.61 -23.63 -8.82
CA LEU A 81 -13.31 -22.35 -8.68
C LEU A 81 -14.81 -22.54 -8.96
N THR A 82 -15.61 -21.57 -8.56
CA THR A 82 -17.02 -21.46 -8.96
C THR A 82 -17.14 -21.28 -10.48
N ALA A 83 -18.35 -21.44 -11.03
CA ALA A 83 -18.59 -21.21 -12.46
C ALA A 83 -18.19 -19.81 -12.92
N LYS A 84 -18.32 -18.80 -12.05
CA LYS A 84 -17.90 -17.41 -12.31
C LYS A 84 -16.40 -17.17 -12.08
N GLY A 85 -15.67 -18.19 -11.61
CA GLY A 85 -14.23 -18.13 -11.40
C GLY A 85 -13.78 -17.58 -10.06
N PHE A 86 -14.70 -17.45 -9.10
CA PHE A 86 -14.41 -17.09 -7.70
C PHE A 86 -14.01 -18.32 -6.87
N LEU A 87 -13.36 -18.08 -5.74
CA LEU A 87 -13.14 -19.02 -4.65
C LEU A 87 -14.50 -19.59 -4.17
N PRO A 88 -14.57 -20.90 -3.91
CA PRO A 88 -15.76 -21.51 -3.30
C PRO A 88 -16.04 -20.92 -1.91
N THR A 89 -17.31 -20.81 -1.54
CA THR A 89 -17.76 -20.24 -0.25
C THR A 89 -17.11 -20.92 0.96
N LYS A 90 -16.85 -22.23 0.89
CA LYS A 90 -16.10 -22.96 1.93
C LYS A 90 -14.68 -22.41 2.13
N ILE A 91 -13.97 -22.11 1.04
CA ILE A 91 -12.61 -21.54 1.11
C ILE A 91 -12.65 -20.10 1.61
N VAL A 92 -13.68 -19.33 1.22
CA VAL A 92 -13.89 -17.97 1.73
C VAL A 92 -14.10 -17.99 3.24
N ALA A 93 -14.99 -18.84 3.74
CA ALA A 93 -15.23 -18.99 5.18
C ALA A 93 -13.97 -19.48 5.93
N GLU A 94 -13.23 -20.43 5.35
CA GLU A 94 -11.99 -20.95 5.93
C GLU A 94 -10.88 -19.90 6.02
N LEU A 95 -10.72 -19.07 4.97
CA LEU A 95 -9.75 -17.96 4.97
C LEU A 95 -10.11 -16.90 6.01
N TYR A 96 -11.37 -16.51 6.07
CA TYR A 96 -11.81 -15.47 7.00
C TYR A 96 -11.69 -15.91 8.45
N ALA A 97 -11.98 -17.19 8.74
CA ALA A 97 -11.86 -17.77 10.07
C ALA A 97 -10.40 -17.79 10.62
N GLN A 98 -9.40 -17.50 9.78
CA GLN A 98 -8.01 -17.33 10.25
C GLN A 98 -7.77 -15.95 10.88
N GLU A 99 -8.69 -14.99 10.71
CA GLU A 99 -8.62 -13.65 11.30
C GLU A 99 -7.35 -12.86 10.94
N PHE A 100 -6.67 -13.20 9.82
CA PHE A 100 -5.48 -12.48 9.39
C PHE A 100 -5.77 -11.01 9.12
N ILE A 101 -6.86 -10.72 8.39
CA ILE A 101 -7.30 -9.36 8.06
C ILE A 101 -8.78 -9.24 8.44
N LYS A 102 -9.08 -8.27 9.29
CA LYS A 102 -10.42 -7.95 9.76
C LYS A 102 -11.18 -7.10 8.75
N ASP A 103 -12.50 -7.14 8.80
CA ASP A 103 -13.37 -6.32 7.97
C ASP A 103 -14.50 -5.78 8.84
N ASP A 104 -14.45 -4.48 9.15
CA ASP A 104 -15.39 -3.85 10.08
C ASP A 104 -16.86 -4.09 9.71
N PHE A 105 -17.22 -4.16 8.42
CA PHE A 105 -18.61 -4.39 8.02
C PHE A 105 -19.08 -5.81 8.29
N ILE A 106 -18.17 -6.79 8.23
CA ILE A 106 -18.46 -8.19 8.51
C ILE A 106 -18.40 -8.42 10.03
N ASP A 107 -17.39 -7.89 10.69
CA ASP A 107 -17.10 -8.12 12.10
C ASP A 107 -18.10 -7.42 13.03
N ASP A 108 -18.59 -6.23 12.66
CA ASP A 108 -19.67 -5.53 13.37
C ASP A 108 -21.07 -6.09 13.02
N ALA A 109 -21.14 -7.25 12.34
CA ALA A 109 -22.35 -7.96 11.92
C ALA A 109 -23.31 -7.14 11.03
N HIS A 110 -22.82 -6.08 10.39
CA HIS A 110 -23.60 -5.31 9.41
C HIS A 110 -23.81 -6.10 8.10
N TYR A 111 -22.90 -7.02 7.78
CA TYR A 111 -22.97 -7.86 6.59
C TYR A 111 -22.58 -9.31 6.89
N LYS A 112 -23.23 -10.26 6.23
CA LYS A 112 -22.90 -11.67 6.36
C LYS A 112 -21.94 -12.09 5.26
N LEU A 113 -20.73 -12.50 5.63
CA LEU A 113 -19.79 -13.11 4.70
C LEU A 113 -20.37 -14.40 4.10
N TYR A 114 -20.45 -14.45 2.76
CA TYR A 114 -20.92 -15.64 2.06
C TYR A 114 -20.05 -16.00 0.85
N LYS A 115 -19.72 -15.04 0.00
CA LYS A 115 -18.95 -15.21 -1.25
C LYS A 115 -17.71 -14.34 -1.25
N GLU A 116 -16.77 -14.63 -2.15
CA GLU A 116 -15.46 -13.96 -2.23
C GLU A 116 -15.56 -12.44 -2.28
N THR A 117 -16.51 -11.90 -3.06
CA THR A 117 -16.67 -10.45 -3.25
C THR A 117 -17.30 -9.74 -2.06
N ASP A 118 -17.70 -10.46 -1.01
CA ASP A 118 -18.23 -9.84 0.22
C ASP A 118 -17.10 -9.34 1.12
N SER A 119 -15.86 -9.82 0.94
CA SER A 119 -14.68 -9.39 1.69
C SER A 119 -13.61 -8.87 0.72
N ASN A 120 -13.28 -7.59 0.84
CA ASN A 120 -12.27 -6.96 -0.03
C ASN A 120 -10.90 -7.61 0.14
N SER A 121 -10.50 -7.96 1.36
CA SER A 121 -9.21 -8.58 1.65
C SER A 121 -9.08 -9.98 1.02
N ILE A 122 -10.15 -10.80 1.08
CA ILE A 122 -10.16 -12.12 0.44
C ILE A 122 -10.13 -11.99 -1.09
N HIS A 123 -10.96 -11.09 -1.66
CA HIS A 123 -10.94 -10.87 -3.10
C HIS A 123 -9.58 -10.34 -3.57
N LEU A 124 -8.98 -9.42 -2.81
CA LEU A 124 -7.63 -8.92 -3.05
C LEU A 124 -6.58 -10.03 -3.01
N THR A 125 -6.59 -10.90 -2.00
CA THR A 125 -5.69 -12.05 -1.91
C THR A 125 -5.78 -12.93 -3.16
N ARG A 126 -6.99 -13.17 -3.67
CA ARG A 126 -7.21 -13.91 -4.92
C ARG A 126 -6.60 -13.18 -6.13
N ILE A 127 -6.75 -11.87 -6.20
CA ILE A 127 -6.17 -11.06 -7.29
C ILE A 127 -4.65 -11.08 -7.22
N LEU A 128 -4.05 -10.85 -6.04
CA LEU A 128 -2.60 -10.78 -5.87
C LEU A 128 -1.91 -12.10 -6.20
N ILE A 129 -2.47 -13.25 -5.80
CA ILE A 129 -1.86 -14.55 -6.13
C ILE A 129 -1.83 -14.83 -7.64
N GLU A 130 -2.73 -14.21 -8.42
CA GLU A 130 -2.70 -14.25 -9.90
C GLU A 130 -1.73 -13.22 -10.49
N LEU A 131 -1.80 -11.96 -10.04
CA LEU A 131 -0.95 -10.88 -10.57
C LEU A 131 0.54 -11.12 -10.32
N THR A 132 0.87 -11.76 -9.19
CA THR A 132 2.24 -12.19 -8.86
C THR A 132 2.69 -13.41 -9.67
N GLY A 133 1.76 -14.16 -10.28
CA GLY A 133 2.06 -15.43 -10.94
C GLY A 133 2.36 -16.59 -9.97
N ILE A 134 2.08 -16.44 -8.67
CA ILE A 134 2.20 -17.53 -7.69
C ILE A 134 1.24 -18.66 -8.07
N ALA A 135 0.02 -18.32 -8.47
CA ALA A 135 -0.97 -19.26 -8.95
C ALA A 135 -1.53 -18.84 -10.31
N LYS A 136 -2.03 -19.82 -11.08
CA LYS A 136 -2.65 -19.60 -12.39
C LYS A 136 -4.02 -20.24 -12.46
N LYS A 137 -4.96 -19.52 -13.05
CA LYS A 137 -6.29 -20.03 -13.40
C LYS A 137 -6.25 -20.75 -14.75
N ARG A 138 -6.67 -22.02 -14.79
CA ARG A 138 -6.84 -22.82 -16.02
C ARG A 138 -8.06 -23.71 -15.89
N LEU A 139 -8.94 -23.69 -16.91
CA LEU A 139 -10.13 -24.54 -16.98
C LEU A 139 -10.97 -24.53 -15.68
N GLY A 140 -11.21 -23.34 -15.12
CA GLY A 140 -11.99 -23.17 -13.89
C GLY A 140 -11.30 -23.69 -12.62
N LYS A 141 -9.99 -23.95 -12.66
CA LYS A 141 -9.19 -24.36 -11.49
C LYS A 141 -8.03 -23.41 -11.26
N LEU A 142 -7.67 -23.22 -10.01
CA LEU A 142 -6.47 -22.51 -9.58
C LEU A 142 -5.39 -23.51 -9.16
N SER A 143 -4.16 -23.32 -9.62
CA SER A 143 -3.03 -24.19 -9.29
C SER A 143 -1.77 -23.35 -9.10
N LEU A 144 -0.89 -23.77 -8.19
CA LEU A 144 0.39 -23.11 -8.00
C LEU A 144 1.29 -23.29 -9.23
N THR A 145 2.10 -22.28 -9.52
CA THR A 145 3.20 -22.40 -10.48
C THR A 145 4.42 -22.98 -9.77
N LYS A 146 5.38 -23.52 -10.52
CA LYS A 146 6.67 -23.99 -9.94
C LYS A 146 7.39 -22.85 -9.21
N ASN A 147 7.34 -21.64 -9.77
CA ASN A 147 7.90 -20.46 -9.12
C ASN A 147 7.10 -20.08 -7.86
N GLY A 148 5.76 -20.13 -7.91
CA GLY A 148 4.91 -19.89 -6.75
C GLY A 148 5.21 -20.83 -5.59
N GLN A 149 5.39 -22.13 -5.83
CA GLN A 149 5.79 -23.10 -4.80
C GLN A 149 7.15 -22.79 -4.18
N LYS A 150 8.08 -22.22 -4.95
CA LYS A 150 9.41 -21.80 -4.44
C LYS A 150 9.28 -20.53 -3.59
N VAL A 151 8.62 -19.50 -4.12
CA VAL A 151 8.48 -18.20 -3.46
C VAL A 151 7.68 -18.31 -2.17
N LEU A 152 6.64 -19.15 -2.10
CA LEU A 152 5.86 -19.38 -0.87
C LEU A 152 6.67 -19.95 0.31
N LYS A 153 7.91 -20.41 0.08
CA LYS A 153 8.82 -20.94 1.11
C LYS A 153 9.89 -19.94 1.56
N ASP A 154 9.93 -18.75 0.96
CA ASP A 154 10.88 -17.68 1.29
C ASP A 154 10.10 -16.41 1.61
N ASP A 155 9.98 -16.09 2.90
CA ASP A 155 9.13 -15.00 3.37
C ASP A 155 9.58 -13.63 2.83
N PHE A 156 10.88 -13.41 2.64
CA PHE A 156 11.39 -12.15 2.10
C PHE A 156 11.03 -12.01 0.62
N GLU A 157 11.29 -13.04 -0.18
CA GLU A 157 10.97 -13.01 -1.61
C GLU A 157 9.46 -12.94 -1.84
N LEU A 158 8.65 -13.63 -1.01
CA LEU A 158 7.20 -13.54 -1.07
C LEU A 158 6.69 -12.14 -0.71
N PHE A 159 7.17 -11.58 0.41
CA PHE A 159 6.82 -10.22 0.81
C PHE A 159 7.16 -9.22 -0.30
N LYS A 160 8.41 -9.26 -0.80
CA LYS A 160 8.89 -8.35 -1.83
C LYS A 160 8.03 -8.46 -3.09
N LEU A 161 7.76 -9.68 -3.56
CA LEU A 161 6.93 -9.92 -4.74
C LEU A 161 5.50 -9.39 -4.57
N LEU A 162 4.88 -9.62 -3.41
CA LEU A 162 3.53 -9.14 -3.11
C LEU A 162 3.50 -7.61 -3.02
N PHE A 163 4.41 -7.02 -2.27
CA PHE A 163 4.49 -5.58 -2.05
C PHE A 163 4.77 -4.82 -3.36
N ASP A 164 5.69 -5.31 -4.19
CA ASP A 164 5.97 -4.74 -5.51
C ASP A 164 4.81 -4.93 -6.49
N THR A 165 4.10 -6.06 -6.44
CA THR A 165 2.93 -6.28 -7.28
C THR A 165 1.78 -5.37 -6.86
N PHE A 166 1.55 -5.22 -5.55
CA PHE A 166 0.52 -4.32 -5.02
C PHE A 166 0.79 -2.88 -5.45
N ARG A 167 2.02 -2.39 -5.28
CA ARG A 167 2.35 -0.99 -5.56
C ARG A 167 2.39 -0.65 -7.06
N ASN A 168 2.76 -1.59 -7.93
CA ASN A 168 3.01 -1.29 -9.36
C ASN A 168 1.99 -1.90 -10.35
N LYS A 169 1.25 -2.95 -9.97
CA LYS A 169 0.38 -3.68 -10.90
C LYS A 169 -1.09 -3.71 -10.48
N PHE A 170 -1.35 -3.70 -9.17
CA PHE A 170 -2.72 -3.66 -8.67
C PHE A 170 -3.30 -2.24 -8.81
N ASN A 171 -4.57 -2.15 -9.20
CA ASN A 171 -5.30 -0.89 -9.21
C ASN A 171 -5.82 -0.60 -7.79
N TRP A 172 -5.24 0.38 -7.09
CA TRP A 172 -5.64 0.70 -5.72
C TRP A 172 -7.08 1.23 -5.63
N GLY A 173 -7.62 1.77 -6.74
CA GLY A 173 -9.00 2.21 -6.86
C GLY A 173 -10.04 1.10 -7.01
N TYR A 174 -9.61 -0.17 -7.16
CA TYR A 174 -10.48 -1.28 -7.55
C TYR A 174 -11.72 -1.47 -6.66
N PHE A 175 -11.62 -1.09 -5.38
CA PHE A 175 -12.66 -1.32 -4.39
C PHE A 175 -13.36 -0.04 -3.89
N ASP A 176 -12.93 1.17 -4.28
CA ASP A 176 -13.28 2.41 -3.54
C ASP A 176 -14.28 3.33 -4.22
N GLY A 177 -14.53 3.17 -5.52
CA GLY A 177 -15.50 3.99 -6.25
C GLY A 177 -15.03 5.43 -6.49
N TYR A 178 -13.77 5.77 -6.18
CA TYR A 178 -13.15 7.02 -6.60
C TYR A 178 -12.69 6.90 -8.06
N ASP A 179 -12.31 8.04 -8.65
CA ASP A 179 -11.73 8.06 -9.98
C ASP A 179 -10.35 7.36 -10.05
N GLU A 180 -9.83 7.16 -11.25
CA GLU A 180 -8.58 6.44 -11.48
C GLU A 180 -7.31 7.26 -11.16
N ARG A 181 -7.41 8.47 -10.60
CA ARG A 181 -6.22 9.29 -10.27
C ARG A 181 -5.34 8.55 -9.27
N PRO A 182 -4.01 8.70 -9.32
CA PRO A 182 -3.11 7.96 -8.44
C PRO A 182 -2.96 8.59 -7.05
N ILE A 183 -4.04 9.11 -6.45
CA ILE A 183 -4.05 9.65 -5.08
C ILE A 183 -3.82 8.51 -4.08
N GLY A 184 -2.72 8.56 -3.33
CA GLY A 184 -2.23 7.46 -2.49
C GLY A 184 -1.08 6.68 -3.14
N PRO A 185 -1.30 5.97 -4.26
CA PRO A 185 -0.25 5.23 -4.95
C PRO A 185 0.95 6.10 -5.37
N LEU A 186 0.68 7.28 -5.97
CA LEU A 186 1.73 8.18 -6.38
C LEU A 186 2.49 8.64 -5.14
N GLY A 187 3.78 8.32 -5.07
CA GLY A 187 4.59 8.75 -3.93
C GLY A 187 4.15 8.16 -2.58
N PHE A 188 3.62 6.93 -2.55
CA PHE A 188 3.40 6.21 -1.29
C PHE A 188 4.65 6.18 -0.38
N GLY A 189 5.85 6.23 -0.96
CA GLY A 189 7.11 6.37 -0.21
C GLY A 189 7.18 7.65 0.62
N PHE A 190 6.57 8.75 0.15
CA PHE A 190 6.40 9.96 0.95
C PHE A 190 5.49 9.71 2.15
N THR A 191 4.43 8.91 2.02
CA THR A 191 3.61 8.50 3.17
C THR A 191 4.41 7.69 4.18
N LEU A 192 5.33 6.80 3.75
CA LEU A 192 6.24 6.10 4.68
C LEU A 192 7.10 7.10 5.47
N ILE A 193 7.58 8.16 4.82
CA ILE A 193 8.32 9.25 5.49
C ILE A 193 7.43 9.97 6.51
N LEU A 194 6.20 10.30 6.13
CA LEU A 194 5.25 10.97 7.04
C LEU A 194 4.96 10.10 8.27
N LEU A 195 4.71 8.81 8.08
CA LEU A 195 4.49 7.86 9.16
C LEU A 195 5.74 7.71 10.04
N SER A 196 6.93 7.62 9.45
CA SER A 196 8.19 7.55 10.21
C SER A 196 8.39 8.78 11.11
N LYS A 197 8.06 9.98 10.59
CA LYS A 197 8.23 11.26 11.29
C LYS A 197 7.16 11.54 12.33
N TYR A 198 5.91 11.16 12.07
CA TYR A 198 4.75 11.61 12.84
C TYR A 198 3.94 10.50 13.50
N GLY A 199 4.10 9.26 13.03
CA GLY A 199 3.24 8.12 13.36
C GLY A 199 3.54 7.42 14.67
N GLU A 200 4.55 7.85 15.43
CA GLU A 200 4.82 7.31 16.77
C GLU A 200 3.61 7.46 17.71
N LYS A 201 2.86 8.55 17.55
CA LYS A 201 1.60 8.80 18.26
C LYS A 201 0.43 8.70 17.29
N PRO A 202 -0.77 8.28 17.75
CA PRO A 202 -1.97 8.34 16.94
C PRO A 202 -2.21 9.76 16.41
N ARG A 203 -2.53 9.86 15.11
CA ARG A 203 -2.91 11.11 14.44
C ARG A 203 -3.98 10.83 13.42
N SER A 204 -4.87 11.80 13.20
CA SER A 204 -5.89 11.68 12.16
C SER A 204 -5.25 11.40 10.80
N ASP A 205 -5.86 10.50 10.05
CA ASP A 205 -5.61 10.25 8.63
C ASP A 205 -5.59 11.55 7.78
N ILE A 206 -6.48 12.50 8.08
CA ILE A 206 -6.55 13.82 7.44
C ILE A 206 -5.25 14.62 7.61
N PHE A 207 -4.57 14.53 8.77
CA PHE A 207 -3.28 15.18 8.97
C PHE A 207 -2.23 14.70 7.95
N TYR A 208 -2.23 13.41 7.63
CA TYR A 208 -1.34 12.85 6.62
C TYR A 208 -1.79 13.23 5.21
N ALA A 209 -3.10 13.22 4.95
CA ALA A 209 -3.68 13.61 3.67
C ALA A 209 -3.32 15.05 3.31
N GLU A 210 -3.45 16.00 4.22
CA GLU A 210 -3.11 17.40 3.99
C GLU A 210 -1.63 17.58 3.61
N LYS A 211 -0.72 16.87 4.29
CA LYS A 211 0.71 16.91 3.98
C LYS A 211 1.01 16.30 2.62
N TYR A 212 0.39 15.17 2.32
CA TYR A 212 0.51 14.50 1.02
C TYR A 212 0.01 15.40 -0.12
N LEU A 213 -1.18 15.98 0.00
CA LEU A 213 -1.77 16.81 -1.05
C LEU A 213 -1.03 18.14 -1.23
N LYS A 214 -0.38 18.67 -0.18
CA LYS A 214 0.55 19.80 -0.30
C LYS A 214 1.82 19.44 -1.09
N ALA A 215 2.31 18.21 -0.99
CA ALA A 215 3.43 17.73 -1.78
C ALA A 215 3.03 17.43 -3.25
N PHE A 216 1.76 17.09 -3.50
CA PHE A 216 1.27 16.70 -4.82
C PHE A 216 0.02 17.49 -5.25
N PRO A 217 0.08 18.83 -5.34
CA PRO A 217 -1.10 19.67 -5.59
C PRO A 217 -1.75 19.41 -6.95
N ALA A 218 -0.96 18.98 -7.94
CA ALA A 218 -1.45 18.63 -9.28
C ALA A 218 -2.50 17.49 -9.27
N LEU A 219 -2.55 16.66 -8.21
CA LEU A 219 -3.56 15.61 -8.08
C LEU A 219 -4.96 16.17 -7.86
N LEU A 220 -5.10 17.42 -7.41
CA LEU A 220 -6.37 18.08 -7.17
C LEU A 220 -7.01 18.63 -8.44
N GLU A 221 -6.23 18.77 -9.51
CA GLU A 221 -6.66 19.41 -10.74
C GLU A 221 -7.78 18.61 -11.44
N GLY A 222 -8.87 19.30 -11.75
CA GLY A 222 -10.02 18.75 -12.47
C GLY A 222 -10.82 17.69 -11.70
N ILE A 223 -10.64 17.58 -10.38
CA ILE A 223 -11.50 16.72 -9.55
C ILE A 223 -12.94 17.24 -9.63
N ASN A 224 -13.89 16.34 -9.84
CA ASN A 224 -15.31 16.62 -9.67
C ASN A 224 -15.78 15.95 -8.37
N PRO A 225 -15.87 16.70 -7.26
CA PRO A 225 -16.13 16.11 -5.94
C PRO A 225 -17.60 15.77 -5.71
N GLY A 226 -18.49 16.04 -6.68
CA GLY A 226 -19.93 15.85 -6.52
C GLY A 226 -20.49 16.77 -5.42
N TYR A 227 -20.81 16.20 -4.26
CA TYR A 227 -21.47 16.90 -3.14
C TYR A 227 -20.52 17.32 -2.01
N THR A 228 -19.20 17.16 -2.18
CA THR A 228 -18.18 17.55 -1.18
C THR A 228 -17.17 18.55 -1.76
N THR A 229 -16.16 18.95 -0.98
CA THR A 229 -15.06 19.80 -1.47
C THR A 229 -14.01 18.95 -2.19
N VAL A 230 -13.17 19.58 -3.02
CA VAL A 230 -12.07 18.89 -3.71
C VAL A 230 -11.09 18.31 -2.70
N GLU A 231 -10.81 19.08 -1.65
CA GLU A 231 -9.91 18.72 -0.56
C GLU A 231 -10.44 17.53 0.24
N ASP A 232 -11.71 17.55 0.65
CA ASP A 232 -12.32 16.44 1.39
C ASP A 232 -12.39 15.17 0.53
N TYR A 233 -12.75 15.31 -0.77
CA TYR A 233 -12.76 14.18 -1.71
C TYR A 233 -11.37 13.55 -1.82
N ALA A 234 -10.34 14.37 -2.07
CA ALA A 234 -8.98 13.90 -2.26
C ALA A 234 -8.40 13.33 -0.96
N ALA A 235 -8.68 13.96 0.19
CA ALA A 235 -8.22 13.48 1.49
C ALA A 235 -8.86 12.12 1.83
N SER A 236 -10.17 11.99 1.61
CA SER A 236 -10.88 10.73 1.81
C SER A 236 -10.37 9.61 0.87
N CYS A 237 -10.14 9.95 -0.40
CA CYS A 237 -9.52 9.04 -1.38
C CYS A 237 -8.15 8.55 -0.92
N TYR A 238 -7.29 9.49 -0.51
CA TYR A 238 -5.95 9.21 0.01
C TYR A 238 -6.01 8.30 1.24
N SER A 239 -6.85 8.62 2.23
CA SER A 239 -6.97 7.88 3.48
C SER A 239 -7.36 6.42 3.24
N ILE A 240 -8.45 6.20 2.48
CA ILE A 240 -8.97 4.85 2.23
C ILE A 240 -7.96 4.00 1.46
N ARG A 241 -7.37 4.56 0.40
CA ARG A 241 -6.40 3.83 -0.44
C ARG A 241 -5.12 3.49 0.32
N THR A 242 -4.66 4.44 1.13
CA THR A 242 -3.34 4.34 1.75
C THR A 242 -3.40 3.59 3.07
N PHE A 243 -4.31 3.95 3.97
CA PHE A 243 -4.34 3.39 5.32
C PHE A 243 -5.15 2.10 5.37
N ASP A 244 -6.45 2.16 5.11
CA ASP A 244 -7.35 1.01 5.21
C ASP A 244 -7.02 -0.12 4.23
N ARG A 245 -6.61 0.23 3.01
CA ARG A 245 -6.52 -0.74 1.90
C ARG A 245 -5.12 -1.04 1.41
N PHE A 246 -4.12 -0.53 2.12
CA PHE A 246 -2.73 -0.85 1.82
C PHE A 246 -1.92 -1.03 3.11
N MET A 247 -1.69 0.03 3.87
CA MET A 247 -0.79 -0.02 5.04
C MET A 247 -1.31 -0.97 6.12
N ASP A 248 -2.62 -1.00 6.37
CA ASP A 248 -3.27 -1.92 7.32
C ASP A 248 -3.15 -3.39 6.86
N TYR A 249 -3.37 -3.67 5.58
CA TYR A 249 -3.19 -5.02 5.01
C TYR A 249 -1.76 -5.56 5.16
N PHE A 250 -0.76 -4.68 5.19
CA PHE A 250 0.63 -5.06 5.44
C PHE A 250 1.05 -4.89 6.91
N GLY A 251 0.13 -4.55 7.82
CA GLY A 251 0.38 -4.40 9.26
C GLY A 251 1.29 -3.22 9.62
N LEU A 252 1.43 -2.24 8.71
CA LEU A 252 2.35 -1.11 8.86
C LEU A 252 1.79 0.01 9.75
N VAL A 253 0.47 0.03 9.91
CA VAL A 253 -0.26 0.96 10.76
C VAL A 253 -1.27 0.21 11.62
N ALA A 254 -1.58 0.78 12.78
CA ALA A 254 -2.76 0.47 13.56
C ALA A 254 -3.78 1.59 13.33
N LEU A 255 -5.04 1.21 13.09
CA LEU A 255 -6.13 2.13 12.84
C LEU A 255 -7.12 2.09 14.01
N GLU A 256 -7.31 3.24 14.64
CA GLU A 256 -8.38 3.45 15.62
C GLU A 256 -9.50 4.23 14.93
N LYS A 257 -10.69 3.62 14.93
CA LYS A 257 -11.84 4.04 14.14
C LYS A 257 -12.99 4.40 15.08
N GLU A 258 -13.32 5.68 15.14
CA GLU A 258 -14.38 6.19 16.01
C GLU A 258 -15.58 6.70 15.21
N GLY A 259 -16.78 6.37 15.70
CA GLY A 259 -18.04 6.80 15.10
C GLY A 259 -18.59 5.85 14.03
N ALA A 260 -19.72 6.26 13.44
CA ALA A 260 -20.40 5.49 12.40
C ALA A 260 -19.53 5.41 11.14
N ILE A 261 -19.61 4.27 10.42
CA ILE A 261 -18.73 3.95 9.29
C ILE A 261 -18.63 5.07 8.23
N ILE A 262 -19.73 5.80 7.99
CA ILE A 262 -19.80 6.88 6.98
C ILE A 262 -19.14 8.19 7.44
N LYS A 263 -19.00 8.41 8.75
CA LYS A 263 -18.43 9.63 9.35
C LYS A 263 -17.28 9.30 10.30
N ARG A 264 -16.56 8.24 9.98
CA ARG A 264 -15.60 7.63 10.88
C ARG A 264 -14.35 8.51 10.97
N ILE A 265 -13.98 8.88 12.19
CA ILE A 265 -12.68 9.49 12.46
C ILE A 265 -11.68 8.34 12.49
N VAL A 266 -10.62 8.44 11.68
CA VAL A 266 -9.57 7.42 11.62
C VAL A 266 -8.29 8.01 12.18
N ASN A 267 -7.85 7.48 13.32
CA ASN A 267 -6.52 7.76 13.86
C ASN A 267 -5.56 6.67 13.41
N VAL A 268 -4.43 7.10 12.87
CA VAL A 268 -3.37 6.26 12.32
C VAL A 268 -2.15 6.37 13.22
N GLN A 269 -1.64 5.22 13.65
CA GLN A 269 -0.36 5.09 14.34
C GLN A 269 0.51 4.09 13.57
N LYS A 270 1.80 4.35 13.39
CA LYS A 270 2.70 3.35 12.80
C LYS A 270 2.88 2.19 13.78
N THR A 271 3.03 0.98 13.25
CA THR A 271 3.44 -0.17 14.08
C THR A 271 4.97 -0.26 14.14
N PRO A 272 5.53 -0.99 15.12
CA PRO A 272 6.97 -1.28 15.13
C PRO A 272 7.47 -2.03 13.88
N LEU A 273 6.56 -2.69 13.15
CA LEU A 273 6.88 -3.38 11.90
C LEU A 273 7.36 -2.38 10.83
N LEU A 274 6.78 -1.18 10.76
CA LEU A 274 7.18 -0.16 9.79
C LEU A 274 8.67 0.18 9.92
N ASP A 275 9.13 0.46 11.13
CA ASP A 275 10.54 0.85 11.37
C ASP A 275 11.50 -0.33 11.20
N LYS A 276 11.05 -1.56 11.44
CA LYS A 276 11.84 -2.77 11.15
C LYS A 276 11.98 -3.03 9.66
N LEU A 277 10.94 -2.76 8.89
CA LEU A 277 10.86 -3.07 7.46
C LEU A 277 11.47 -1.97 6.60
N PHE A 278 11.36 -0.71 7.02
CA PHE A 278 11.84 0.44 6.27
C PHE A 278 12.83 1.26 7.09
N LYS A 279 14.07 1.30 6.64
CA LYS A 279 15.06 2.24 7.15
C LYS A 279 14.93 3.55 6.38
N ILE A 280 14.48 4.60 7.07
CA ILE A 280 14.22 5.92 6.48
C ILE A 280 15.24 6.92 7.00
N LYS A 281 15.96 7.58 6.09
CA LYS A 281 16.93 8.62 6.44
C LYS A 281 16.19 9.91 6.80
N ALA A 282 16.16 10.25 8.08
CA ALA A 282 15.55 11.48 8.56
C ALA A 282 16.17 12.73 7.91
N ARG A 283 15.31 13.71 7.62
CA ARG A 283 15.68 15.10 7.33
C ARG A 283 15.11 15.97 8.44
N GLU A 284 15.94 16.84 9.00
CA GLU A 284 15.42 17.87 9.89
C GLU A 284 14.54 18.81 9.06
N GLY A 285 13.30 19.01 9.49
CA GLY A 285 12.46 20.04 8.89
C GLY A 285 13.16 21.38 9.11
N GLY A 286 13.39 22.13 8.03
CA GLY A 286 13.87 23.50 8.17
C GLY A 286 12.97 24.25 9.17
N LYS A 287 13.60 24.89 10.14
CA LYS A 287 12.91 25.80 11.09
C LYS A 287 12.16 26.89 10.34
#